data_AF-A0A920QTS6-F1
#
_entry.id   AF-A0A920QTS6-F1
#
_cell.length_a   1.000
_cell.length_b   1.000
_cell.length_c   1.000
_cell.angle_alpha   90.00
_cell.angle_beta   90.00
_cell.angle_gamma   90.00
#
_symmetry.space_group_name_H-M   'P 1'
#
loop_
_entity.id
_entity.type
_entity.pdbx_description
1 polymer ?
#
loop_
_entity_poly.entity_id
_entity_poly.type
_entity_poly.pdbx_seq_one_letter_code
_entity_poly.pdbx_strand_id
1 'polypeptide(L)'
;MLAENRPAWELIITPEQITNLEDSLAVWKGLDLVDPAEHESLFELIRSYRGFERVKLVNLTETQAARFAVRRHPFPGVDIQEGLIRYYPFGELTGHAIGYLASISRADLRGNQSQ
;
A
#
# COMPACT_ATOMS: atom_id res chain seq x y z
N MET A 1 19.84 -10.44 17.38
CA MET A 1 18.71 -9.61 16.88
C MET A 1 17.60 -10.56 16.45
N LEU A 2 16.45 -10.54 17.12
CA LEU A 2 15.29 -11.38 16.81
C LEU A 2 14.33 -10.55 15.97
N ALA A 3 14.29 -10.82 14.67
CA ALA A 3 13.22 -10.35 13.80
C ALA A 3 12.17 -11.46 13.74
N GLU A 4 10.91 -11.12 13.99
CA GLU A 4 9.80 -12.05 13.86
C GLU A 4 8.97 -11.68 12.64
N ASN A 5 8.61 -12.67 11.81
CA ASN A 5 7.65 -12.45 10.74
C ASN A 5 6.24 -12.58 11.32
N ARG A 6 5.44 -11.53 11.23
CA ARG A 6 4.03 -11.55 11.64
C ARG A 6 3.12 -11.51 10.41
N PRO A 7 1.98 -12.22 10.44
CA PRO A 7 0.97 -12.09 9.40
C PRO A 7 0.49 -10.64 9.33
N ALA A 8 0.32 -10.18 8.10
CA ALA A 8 -0.20 -8.86 7.81
C ALA A 8 -1.14 -8.93 6.61
N TRP A 9 -1.92 -7.87 6.44
CA TRP A 9 -2.71 -7.65 5.25
C TRP A 9 -2.05 -6.56 4.42
N GLU A 10 -2.00 -6.73 3.11
CA GLU A 10 -1.38 -5.77 2.21
C GLU A 10 -2.43 -5.19 1.29
N LEU A 11 -2.52 -3.86 1.21
CA LEU A 11 -3.32 -3.20 0.19
C LEU A 11 -2.54 -3.19 -1.12
N ILE A 12 -3.08 -3.84 -2.14
CA ILE A 12 -2.47 -3.98 -3.46
C ILE A 12 -3.30 -3.17 -4.45
N ILE A 13 -2.62 -2.42 -5.31
CA ILE A 13 -3.24 -1.64 -6.36
C ILE A 13 -2.75 -2.07 -7.74
N THR A 14 -3.61 -1.92 -8.75
CA THR A 14 -3.29 -2.01 -10.17
C THR A 14 -3.71 -0.66 -10.77
N PRO A 15 -2.79 0.32 -10.88
CA PRO A 15 -3.13 1.70 -11.20
C PRO A 15 -3.96 1.85 -12.48
N GLU A 16 -3.70 1.06 -13.52
CA GLU A 16 -4.45 1.10 -14.78
C GLU A 16 -5.92 0.67 -14.66
N GLN A 17 -6.29 -0.08 -13.61
CA GLN A 17 -7.66 -0.49 -13.35
C GLN A 17 -8.44 0.51 -12.47
N ILE A 18 -7.75 1.49 -11.88
CA ILE A 18 -8.37 2.50 -11.03
C ILE A 18 -8.97 3.60 -11.90
N THR A 19 -10.30 3.69 -11.94
CA THR A 19 -11.00 4.66 -12.79
C THR A 19 -10.84 6.11 -12.30
N ASN A 20 -10.95 6.34 -10.99
CA ASN A 20 -10.76 7.65 -10.38
C ASN A 20 -9.96 7.50 -9.08
N LEU A 21 -8.68 7.83 -9.17
CA LEU A 21 -7.75 7.71 -8.05
C LEU A 21 -8.06 8.69 -6.92
N GLU A 22 -8.50 9.91 -7.24
CA GLU A 22 -8.81 10.94 -6.24
C GLU A 22 -10.02 10.53 -5.39
N ASP A 23 -11.11 10.08 -6.03
CA ASP A 23 -12.27 9.52 -5.33
C ASP A 23 -11.89 8.28 -4.50
N SER A 24 -11.05 7.40 -5.06
CA SER A 24 -10.62 6.19 -4.35
C SER A 24 -9.87 6.54 -3.07
N LEU A 25 -8.90 7.46 -3.14
CA LEU A 25 -8.14 7.92 -1.98
C LEU A 25 -9.02 8.64 -0.95
N ALA A 26 -10.00 9.43 -1.39
CA ALA A 26 -10.95 10.07 -0.49
C ALA A 26 -11.75 9.04 0.32
N VAL A 27 -12.17 7.94 -0.32
CA VAL A 27 -12.85 6.85 0.40
C VAL A 27 -11.88 6.09 1.30
N TRP A 28 -10.66 5.77 0.84
CA TRP A 28 -9.67 5.06 1.65
C TRP A 28 -9.33 5.83 2.93
N LYS A 29 -9.27 7.16 2.87
CA LYS A 29 -9.15 8.04 4.03
C LYS A 29 -10.33 7.88 5.00
N GLY A 30 -11.56 7.85 4.49
CA GLY A 30 -12.75 7.61 5.31
C GLY A 30 -12.84 6.19 5.90
N LEU A 31 -12.15 5.23 5.29
CA LEU A 31 -12.03 3.85 5.76
C LEU A 31 -10.85 3.62 6.70
N ASP A 32 -10.07 4.68 6.98
CA ASP A 32 -8.85 4.60 7.79
C ASP A 32 -7.85 3.59 7.20
N LEU A 33 -7.73 3.51 5.87
CA LEU A 33 -6.77 2.64 5.19
C LEU A 33 -5.45 3.36 4.88
N VAL A 34 -5.50 4.69 4.80
CA VAL A 34 -4.37 5.56 4.49
C VAL A 34 -4.42 6.77 5.42
N ASP A 35 -3.26 7.30 5.79
CA ASP A 35 -3.19 8.50 6.61
C ASP A 35 -3.65 9.72 5.79
N PRO A 36 -4.56 10.57 6.31
CA PRO A 36 -4.93 11.84 5.70
C PRO A 36 -3.76 12.73 5.28
N ALA A 37 -2.67 12.74 6.06
CA ALA A 37 -1.47 13.54 5.80
C ALA A 37 -0.65 12.99 4.64
N GLU A 38 -0.80 11.70 4.35
CA GLU A 38 -0.10 10.98 3.28
C GLU A 38 -0.84 11.06 1.93
N HIS A 39 -2.03 11.66 1.89
CA HIS A 39 -2.90 11.68 0.71
C HIS A 39 -2.21 12.17 -0.59
N GLU A 40 -1.58 13.35 -0.55
CA GLU A 40 -0.94 13.94 -1.73
C GLU A 40 0.27 13.11 -2.19
N SER A 41 1.07 12.63 -1.24
CA SER A 41 2.25 11.82 -1.55
C SER A 41 1.87 10.43 -2.08
N LEU A 42 0.79 9.81 -1.59
CA LEU A 42 0.24 8.58 -2.14
C LEU A 42 -0.30 8.80 -3.56
N PHE A 43 -1.02 9.90 -3.79
CA PHE A 43 -1.53 10.22 -5.12
C PHE A 43 -0.41 10.32 -6.15
N GLU A 44 0.64 11.10 -5.87
CA GLU A 44 1.79 11.23 -6.75
C GLU A 44 2.56 9.92 -6.92
N LEU A 45 2.74 9.15 -5.84
CA LEU A 45 3.37 7.83 -5.90
C LEU A 45 2.59 6.89 -6.82
N ILE A 46 1.27 6.79 -6.66
CA ILE A 46 0.43 5.90 -7.46
C ILE A 46 0.46 6.29 -8.93
N ARG A 47 0.43 7.60 -9.23
CA ARG A 47 0.54 8.13 -10.59
C ARG A 47 1.91 7.91 -11.23
N SER A 48 2.95 7.74 -10.42
CA SER A 48 4.30 7.48 -10.91
C SER A 48 4.49 6.05 -11.42
N TYR A 49 3.67 5.09 -10.93
CA TYR A 49 3.68 3.73 -11.45
C TYR A 49 3.12 3.68 -12.87
N ARG A 50 3.71 2.82 -13.71
CA ARG A 50 3.34 2.63 -15.10
C ARG A 50 3.09 1.15 -15.34
N GLY A 51 2.06 0.83 -16.12
CA GLY A 51 1.75 -0.55 -16.50
C GLY A 51 0.77 -1.27 -15.57
N PHE A 52 0.46 -2.52 -15.94
CA PHE A 52 -0.54 -3.38 -15.30
C PHE A 52 0.02 -4.12 -14.07
N GLU A 53 1.13 -3.65 -13.51
CA GLU A 53 1.76 -4.31 -12.37
C GLU A 53 0.98 -4.07 -11.08
N ARG A 54 0.87 -5.14 -10.29
CA ARG A 54 0.27 -5.10 -8.96
C ARG A 54 1.29 -4.54 -7.98
N VAL A 55 0.97 -3.40 -7.38
CA VAL A 55 1.86 -2.68 -6.48
C VAL A 55 1.32 -2.73 -5.06
N LYS A 56 2.17 -3.09 -4.10
CA LYS A 56 1.86 -2.99 -2.67
C LYS A 56 1.92 -1.53 -2.21
N LEU A 57 0.84 -1.04 -1.60
CA LEU A 57 0.69 0.35 -1.20
C LEU A 57 0.74 0.59 0.32
N VAL A 58 0.22 -0.30 1.15
CA VAL A 58 0.32 -0.17 2.63
C VAL A 58 0.17 -1.55 3.27
N ASN A 59 0.65 -1.69 4.50
CA ASN A 59 0.23 -2.80 5.36
C ASN A 59 -1.00 -2.35 6.15
N LEU A 60 -2.01 -3.20 6.22
CA LEU A 60 -3.25 -3.00 6.95
C LEU A 60 -3.27 -3.88 8.20
N THR A 61 -3.88 -3.35 9.24
CA THR A 61 -4.35 -4.17 10.37
C THR A 61 -5.49 -5.08 9.92
N GLU A 62 -5.73 -6.16 10.66
CA GLU A 62 -6.86 -7.06 10.40
C GLU A 62 -8.20 -6.32 10.35
N THR A 63 -8.40 -5.36 11.26
CA THR A 63 -9.61 -4.53 11.29
C THR A 63 -9.75 -3.67 10.02
N GLN A 64 -8.66 -3.05 9.55
CA GLN A 64 -8.66 -2.26 8.31
C GLN A 64 -8.94 -3.14 7.10
N ALA A 65 -8.30 -4.31 7.01
CA ALA A 65 -8.50 -5.27 5.94
C ALA A 65 -9.96 -5.77 5.90
N ALA A 66 -10.54 -6.12 7.04
CA ALA A 66 -11.94 -6.52 7.14
C ALA A 66 -12.90 -5.41 6.69
N ARG A 67 -12.64 -4.16 7.11
CA ARG A 67 -13.43 -2.98 6.68
C ARG A 67 -13.37 -2.74 5.17
N PHE A 68 -12.21 -2.94 4.57
CA PHE A 68 -12.06 -2.83 3.11
C PHE A 68 -12.72 -4.00 2.39
N ALA A 69 -12.55 -5.24 2.87
CA ALA A 69 -13.09 -6.45 2.25
C ALA A 69 -14.60 -6.36 1.98
N VAL A 70 -15.36 -5.84 2.95
CA VAL A 70 -16.82 -5.65 2.81
C VAL A 70 -17.21 -4.56 1.81
N ARG A 71 -16.28 -3.64 1.48
CA ARG A 71 -16.47 -2.51 0.57
C ARG A 71 -15.64 -2.62 -0.71
N ARG A 72 -15.04 -3.78 -0.99
CA ARG A 72 -14.11 -3.98 -2.12
C ARG A 72 -14.75 -3.80 -3.49
N HIS A 73 -16.03 -4.16 -3.63
CA HIS A 73 -16.74 -4.18 -4.91
C HIS A 73 -16.63 -2.89 -5.76
N PRO A 74 -16.81 -1.67 -5.20
CA PRO A 74 -16.64 -0.41 -5.93
C PRO A 74 -15.21 -0.03 -6.31
N PHE A 75 -14.18 -0.79 -5.92
CA PHE A 75 -12.77 -0.42 -6.14
C PHE A 75 -12.08 -1.38 -7.11
N PRO A 76 -12.32 -1.25 -8.44
CA PRO A 76 -11.56 -2.00 -9.42
C PRO A 76 -10.07 -1.64 -9.34
N GLY A 77 -9.22 -2.65 -9.47
CA GLY A 77 -7.77 -2.46 -9.34
C GLY A 77 -7.28 -2.28 -7.91
N VAL A 78 -8.12 -2.50 -6.89
CA VAL A 78 -7.71 -2.40 -5.48
C VAL A 78 -8.08 -3.69 -4.78
N ASP A 79 -7.10 -4.32 -4.15
CA ASP A 79 -7.27 -5.61 -3.50
C ASP A 79 -6.53 -5.69 -2.17
N ILE A 80 -6.86 -6.70 -1.38
CA ILE A 80 -6.10 -7.09 -0.20
C ILE A 80 -5.54 -8.49 -0.37
N GLN A 81 -4.32 -8.71 0.09
CA GLN A 81 -3.71 -10.04 0.12
C GLN A 81 -3.02 -10.29 1.45
N GLU A 82 -2.82 -11.58 1.76
CA GLU A 82 -2.01 -11.98 2.90
C GLU A 82 -0.53 -11.70 2.62
N GLY A 83 0.16 -11.15 3.61
CA GLY A 83 1.58 -10.85 3.56
C GLY A 83 2.26 -11.10 4.90
N LEU A 84 3.57 -10.88 4.93
CA LEU A 84 4.38 -10.98 6.14
C LEU A 84 5.14 -9.67 6.34
N ILE A 85 5.06 -9.13 7.55
CA ILE A 85 5.88 -7.98 7.95
C ILE A 85 6.91 -8.40 8.99
N ARG A 86 8.09 -7.78 8.90
CA ARG A 86 9.14 -7.94 9.89
C ARG A 86 8.83 -7.06 11.09
N TYR A 87 8.63 -7.69 12.23
CA TYR A 87 8.40 -7.04 13.51
C TYR A 87 9.67 -7.07 14.36
N TYR A 88 10.10 -5.89 14.81
CA TYR A 88 11.27 -5.70 15.66
C TYR A 88 10.81 -5.17 17.03
N PRO A 89 10.56 -6.04 18.04
CA PRO A 89 9.94 -5.65 19.32
C PRO A 89 10.69 -4.58 20.11
N PHE A 90 11.99 -4.40 19.85
CA PHE A 90 12.87 -3.47 20.57
C PHE A 90 13.50 -2.40 19.67
N GLY A 91 13.03 -2.25 18.43
CA GLY A 91 13.47 -1.19 17.52
C GLY A 91 12.35 -0.19 17.32
N GLU A 92 12.58 1.09 17.60
CA GLU A 92 11.67 2.18 17.22
C GLU A 92 11.45 2.15 15.70
N LEU A 93 10.34 1.57 15.27
CA LEU A 93 9.90 1.58 13.88
C LEU A 93 8.46 2.08 13.83
N THR A 94 8.29 3.36 14.10
CA THR A 94 7.14 4.14 13.59
C THR A 94 7.41 4.49 12.12
N GLY A 95 7.53 3.46 11.27
CA GLY A 95 7.70 3.62 9.84
C GLY A 95 6.35 3.94 9.21
N HIS A 96 6.09 5.22 8.93
CA HIS A 96 4.96 5.65 8.10
C HIS A 96 5.00 4.92 6.74
N ALA A 97 3.84 4.54 6.22
CA ALA A 97 3.73 3.64 5.09
C ALA A 97 4.39 4.19 3.81
N ILE A 98 4.36 5.52 3.61
CA ILE A 98 5.02 6.16 2.47
C ILE A 98 6.55 6.09 2.56
N GLY A 99 7.13 6.28 3.75
CA GLY A 99 8.59 6.35 3.90
C GLY A 99 9.28 5.07 3.44
N TYR A 100 8.66 3.92 3.72
CA TYR A 100 9.16 2.61 3.27
C TYR A 100 8.98 2.42 1.76
N LEU A 101 7.82 2.78 1.20
CA LEU A 101 7.54 2.53 -0.22
C LEU A 101 8.23 3.50 -1.16
N ALA A 102 8.40 4.77 -0.77
CA ALA A 102 9.21 5.71 -1.52
C ALA A 102 10.69 5.30 -1.63
N SER A 103 11.18 4.46 -0.71
CA SER A 103 12.52 3.85 -0.80
C SER A 103 12.54 2.62 -1.72
N ILE A 104 11.49 1.78 -1.69
CA ILE A 104 11.35 0.62 -2.57
C ILE A 104 11.13 1.06 -4.02
N SER A 105 10.18 1.95 -4.29
CA SER A 105 9.94 2.44 -5.66
C SER A 105 11.18 3.07 -6.26
N ARG A 106 11.98 3.82 -5.49
CA ARG A 106 13.26 4.36 -5.98
C ARG A 106 14.30 3.29 -6.30
N ALA A 107 14.29 2.16 -5.59
CA ALA A 107 15.18 1.04 -5.86
C ALA A 107 14.68 0.21 -7.06
N ASP A 108 13.37 -0.02 -7.16
CA ASP A 108 12.72 -0.83 -8.19
C ASP A 108 12.70 -0.12 -9.56
N LEU A 109 12.46 1.20 -9.58
CA LEU A 109 12.58 2.04 -10.78
C LEU A 109 14.00 2.07 -11.37
N ARG A 110 15.03 1.68 -10.60
CA ARG A 110 16.41 1.54 -11.10
C ARG A 110 16.74 0.12 -11.57
N GLY A 111 15.88 -0.87 -11.32
CA GLY A 111 16.13 -2.30 -11.56
C GLY A 111 15.64 -2.83 -12.91
N ASN A 112 14.62 -2.23 -13.53
CA ASN A 112 14.03 -2.73 -14.78
C ASN A 112 14.71 -2.21 -16.06
N GLN A 113 16.04 -2.31 -16.13
CA GLN A 113 16.79 -2.36 -17.38
C GLN A 113 17.64 -3.63 -17.41
N SER A 114 17.01 -4.78 -17.64
CA SER A 114 17.59 -5.96 -18.31
C SER A 114 16.66 -7.16 -18.11
N GLN A 115 15.84 -7.45 -19.11
CA GLN A 115 15.68 -8.79 -19.70
C GLN A 115 14.97 -8.68 -21.04
#